data_AF-A0A3P6Q4G8-F1
#
_entry.id   AF-A0A3P6Q4G8-F1
#
_cell.length_a   1.000
_cell.length_b   1.000
_cell.length_c   1.000
_cell.angle_alpha   90.00
_cell.angle_beta   90.00
_cell.angle_gamma   90.00
#
_symmetry.space_group_name_H-M   'P 1'
#
loop_
_entity.id
_entity.type
_entity.pdbx_description
1 polymer ?
#
loop_
_entity_poly.entity_id
_entity_poly.type
_entity_poly.pdbx_seq_one_letter_code
_entity_poly.pdbx_strand_id
1 'polypeptide(L)'
;MTVVFAAFMSIFATLFLEGWKRYHAEVAWKWGLLDFEVDEETVRPEYQLRVKYAKTKRINPITQQLEPYLPLRIKFLRFLGSGVTVLFFVSLNFFLAN
;
A
#
# COMPACT_ATOMS: atom_id res chain seq x y z
N MET A 1 -2.17 26.22 25.92
CA MET A 1 -2.40 25.13 24.95
C MET A 1 -1.95 23.84 25.61
N THR A 2 -2.88 23.16 26.30
CA THR A 2 -2.66 22.54 27.60
C THR A 2 -2.29 21.05 27.55
N VAL A 3 -1.43 20.59 28.47
CA VAL A 3 -0.97 19.18 28.59
C VAL A 3 -2.14 18.20 28.73
N VAL A 4 -3.18 18.59 29.46
CA VAL A 4 -4.41 17.78 29.64
C VAL A 4 -5.14 17.58 28.31
N PHE A 5 -5.20 18.61 27.46
CA PHE A 5 -5.78 18.49 26.13
C PHE A 5 -4.96 17.56 25.24
N ALA A 6 -3.62 17.67 25.27
CA ALA A 6 -2.75 16.76 24.53
C ALA A 6 -2.90 15.29 24.97
N ALA A 7 -3.02 15.04 26.28
CA ALA A 7 -3.27 13.71 26.83
C ALA A 7 -4.66 13.16 26.42
N PHE A 8 -5.69 14.00 26.41
CA PHE A 8 -7.00 13.60 25.90
C PHE A 8 -6.98 13.29 24.41
N MET A 9 -6.32 14.13 23.60
CA MET A 9 -6.21 13.95 22.16
C MET A 9 -5.41 12.69 21.79
N SER A 10 -4.37 12.34 22.56
CA SER A 10 -3.60 11.11 22.30
C SER A 10 -4.44 9.85 22.59
N ILE A 11 -5.18 9.83 23.70
CA ILE A 11 -6.10 8.74 24.05
C ILE A 11 -7.25 8.65 23.03
N PHE A 12 -7.81 9.79 22.64
CA PHE A 12 -8.88 9.83 21.64
C PHE A 12 -8.39 9.34 20.27
N ALA A 13 -7.17 9.73 19.85
CA ALA A 13 -6.59 9.29 18.58
C ALA A 13 -6.35 7.78 18.54
N THR A 14 -5.86 7.17 19.63
CA THR A 14 -5.66 5.70 19.68
C THR A 14 -7.00 4.97 19.63
N LEU A 15 -7.98 5.41 20.43
CA LEU A 15 -9.32 4.83 20.42
C LEU A 15 -10.00 4.98 19.06
N PHE A 16 -9.87 6.14 18.42
CA PHE A 16 -10.40 6.38 17.09
C PHE A 16 -9.76 5.42 16.08
N LEU A 17 -8.43 5.30 16.04
CA LEU A 17 -7.74 4.40 15.11
C LEU A 17 -8.10 2.92 15.33
N GLU A 18 -8.19 2.48 16.58
CA GLU A 18 -8.57 1.10 16.90
C GLU A 18 -10.04 0.81 16.57
N GLY A 19 -10.94 1.72 16.94
CA GLY A 19 -12.37 1.62 16.61
C GLY A 19 -12.60 1.65 15.09
N TRP A 20 -11.91 2.53 14.40
CA TRP A 20 -11.95 2.66 12.95
C TRP A 20 -11.51 1.38 12.23
N LYS A 21 -10.42 0.76 12.68
CA LYS A 21 -9.96 -0.54 12.13
C LYS A 21 -11.02 -1.63 12.28
N ARG A 22 -11.68 -1.70 13.44
CA ARG A 22 -12.76 -2.68 13.69
C ARG A 22 -13.98 -2.41 12.82
N TYR A 23 -14.39 -1.15 12.71
CA TYR A 23 -15.51 -0.75 11.86
C TYR A 23 -15.24 -1.06 10.38
N HIS A 24 -14.03 -0.75 9.88
CA HIS A 24 -13.64 -1.09 8.52
C HIS A 24 -13.68 -2.59 8.25
N ALA A 25 -13.20 -3.42 9.19
CA ALA A 25 -13.26 -4.87 9.05
C ALA A 25 -14.71 -5.37 9.00
N GLU A 26 -15.60 -4.82 9.84
CA GLU A 26 -17.02 -5.19 9.84
C GLU A 26 -17.74 -4.78 8.55
N VAL A 27 -17.46 -3.58 8.03
CA VAL A 27 -18.01 -3.12 6.74
C VAL A 27 -17.48 -3.98 5.59
N ALA A 28 -16.17 -4.28 5.59
CA ALA A 28 -15.58 -5.17 4.60
C ALA A 28 -16.20 -6.57 4.65
N TRP A 29 -16.48 -7.10 5.85
CA TRP A 29 -17.20 -8.37 6.01
C TRP A 29 -18.62 -8.32 5.45
N LYS A 30 -19.39 -7.31 5.86
CA LYS A 30 -20.78 -7.13 5.40
C LYS A 30 -20.89 -7.00 3.89
N TRP A 31 -19.89 -6.40 3.25
CA TRP A 31 -19.85 -6.21 1.81
C TRP A 31 -19.21 -7.39 1.07
N GLY A 32 -18.80 -8.46 1.78
CA GLY A 32 -18.13 -9.61 1.17
C GLY A 32 -16.73 -9.31 0.64
N LEU A 33 -16.12 -8.18 1.03
CA LEU A 33 -14.79 -7.76 0.59
C LEU A 33 -13.66 -8.49 1.32
N LEU A 34 -13.96 -9.27 2.35
CA LEU A 34 -12.97 -10.09 3.06
C LEU A 34 -12.53 -11.32 2.26
N ASP A 35 -13.34 -11.73 1.27
CA ASP A 35 -13.08 -12.87 0.39
C ASP A 35 -12.59 -12.43 -1.00
N PHE A 36 -11.93 -11.27 -1.11
CA PHE A 36 -11.02 -11.00 -2.23
C PHE A 36 -9.79 -11.91 -2.08
N GLU A 37 -10.03 -13.20 -2.22
CA GLU A 37 -9.05 -14.26 -2.21
C GLU A 37 -8.22 -14.13 -3.48
N VAL A 38 -7.18 -13.29 -3.43
CA VAL A 38 -5.89 -13.37 -4.17
C VAL A 38 -5.91 -13.36 -5.72
N ASP A 39 -7.02 -13.68 -6.38
CA ASP A 39 -7.08 -14.06 -7.80
C ASP A 39 -7.85 -13.09 -8.71
N GLU A 40 -8.60 -12.10 -8.17
CA GLU A 40 -9.57 -11.35 -8.99
C GLU A 40 -9.37 -9.83 -9.11
N GLU A 41 -8.33 -9.24 -8.53
CA GLU A 41 -7.88 -7.95 -9.06
C GLU A 41 -7.25 -8.20 -10.42
N THR A 42 -8.09 -8.25 -11.47
CA THR A 42 -7.65 -8.32 -12.87
C THR A 42 -6.50 -7.35 -13.02
N VAL A 43 -5.30 -7.90 -13.25
CA VAL A 43 -4.07 -7.11 -13.36
C VAL A 43 -4.38 -5.95 -14.30
N ARG A 44 -4.24 -4.70 -13.83
CA ARG A 44 -4.53 -3.52 -14.66
C ARG A 44 -3.89 -3.71 -16.04
N PRO A 45 -4.57 -3.37 -17.15
CA PRO A 45 -4.11 -3.73 -18.49
C PRO A 45 -2.66 -3.28 -18.78
N GLU A 46 -2.24 -2.14 -18.23
CA GLU A 46 -0.86 -1.65 -18.29
C GLU A 46 0.18 -2.61 -17.69
N TYR A 47 -0.19 -3.33 -16.64
CA TYR A 47 0.66 -4.32 -15.98
C TYR A 47 0.63 -5.65 -16.72
N GLN A 48 -0.49 -6.03 -17.36
CA GLN A 48 -0.59 -7.26 -18.15
C GLN A 48 0.44 -7.31 -19.29
N LEU A 49 0.69 -6.18 -19.95
CA LEU A 49 1.72 -6.09 -20.99
C LEU A 49 3.12 -6.32 -20.39
N ARG A 50 3.46 -5.61 -19.31
CA ARG A 50 4.75 -5.76 -18.61
C ARG A 50 4.97 -7.18 -18.10
N VAL A 51 3.90 -7.82 -17.65
CA VAL A 51 3.80 -9.22 -17.21
C VAL A 51 4.02 -10.20 -18.35
N LYS A 52 3.42 -9.98 -19.53
CA LYS A 52 3.61 -10.83 -20.72
C LYS A 52 5.06 -10.86 -21.18
N TYR A 53 5.76 -9.74 -21.05
CA TYR A 53 7.20 -9.63 -21.37
C TYR A 53 8.12 -9.91 -20.17
N ALA A 54 7.58 -10.22 -18.99
CA ALA A 54 8.38 -10.54 -17.82
C ALA A 54 9.05 -11.91 -17.99
N LYS A 55 10.38 -11.95 -17.91
CA LYS A 55 11.17 -13.19 -18.02
C LYS A 55 11.01 -14.12 -16.81
N THR A 56 10.53 -13.61 -15.67
CA THR A 56 10.40 -14.35 -14.41
C THR A 56 8.97 -14.81 -14.20
N LYS A 57 8.76 -16.12 -14.34
CA LYS A 57 7.48 -16.80 -14.16
C LYS A 57 7.62 -17.79 -13.00
N ARG A 58 6.71 -17.78 -12.03
CA ARG A 58 6.70 -18.69 -10.89
C ARG A 58 5.39 -19.47 -10.89
N ILE A 59 5.46 -20.76 -10.61
CA ILE A 59 4.26 -21.59 -10.41
C ILE A 59 3.74 -21.29 -9.01
N ASN A 60 2.47 -20.86 -8.93
CA ASN A 60 1.79 -20.70 -7.66
C ASN A 60 1.45 -22.10 -7.11
N PRO A 61 1.87 -22.45 -5.87
CA PRO A 61 1.65 -23.79 -5.32
C PRO A 61 0.17 -24.12 -5.05
N ILE A 62 -0.72 -23.11 -5.03
CA ILE A 62 -2.14 -23.28 -4.71
C ILE A 62 -2.97 -23.40 -5.99
N THR A 63 -2.81 -22.46 -6.92
CA THR A 63 -3.59 -22.41 -8.16
C THR A 63 -2.97 -23.23 -9.30
N GLN A 64 -1.72 -23.69 -9.14
CA GLN A 64 -0.90 -24.37 -10.15
C GLN A 64 -0.76 -23.59 -11.48
N GLN A 65 -1.18 -22.33 -11.51
CA GLN A 65 -1.06 -21.48 -12.67
C GLN A 65 0.32 -20.81 -12.71
N LEU A 66 0.76 -20.53 -13.94
CA LEU A 66 2.03 -19.86 -14.18
C LEU A 66 1.78 -18.35 -14.05
N GLU A 67 2.16 -17.83 -12.90
CA GLU A 67 1.98 -16.42 -12.58
C GLU A 67 3.27 -15.61 -12.82
N PRO A 68 3.12 -14.42 -13.38
CA PRO A 68 4.22 -13.49 -13.60
C PRO A 68 4.65 -12.87 -12.26
N TYR A 69 5.80 -13.30 -11.75
CA TYR A 69 6.29 -12.81 -10.47
C TYR A 69 7.13 -11.54 -10.67
N LEU A 70 6.71 -10.43 -10.05
CA LEU A 70 7.53 -9.24 -9.96
C LEU A 70 8.49 -9.38 -8.77
N PRO A 71 9.82 -9.39 -8.99
CA PRO A 71 10.76 -9.50 -7.88
C PRO A 71 10.63 -8.30 -6.95
N LEU A 72 10.48 -8.58 -5.65
CA LEU A 72 10.33 -7.56 -4.59
C LEU A 72 11.41 -6.48 -4.64
N ARG A 73 12.62 -6.83 -5.08
CA ARG A 73 13.75 -5.88 -5.25
C ARG A 73 13.42 -4.74 -6.23
N ILE A 74 12.72 -5.03 -7.33
CA ILE A 74 12.33 -4.00 -8.31
C ILE A 74 11.23 -3.12 -7.74
N LYS A 75 10.27 -3.70 -7.01
CA LYS A 75 9.20 -2.94 -6.33
C LYS A 75 9.79 -1.99 -5.29
N PHE A 76 10.74 -2.48 -4.49
CA PHE A 76 11.44 -1.69 -3.49
C PHE A 76 12.30 -0.59 -4.11
N LEU A 77 13.06 -0.89 -5.17
CA LEU A 77 13.87 0.10 -5.88
C LEU A 77 13.02 1.22 -6.49
N ARG A 78 11.86 0.88 -7.05
CA ARG A 78 10.90 1.88 -7.56
C ARG A 78 10.36 2.76 -6.44
N PHE A 79 10.02 2.17 -5.29
CA PHE A 79 9.53 2.91 -4.13
C PHE A 79 10.61 3.86 -3.58
N LEU A 80 11.85 3.40 -3.50
CA LEU A 80 13.00 4.24 -3.15
C LEU A 80 13.19 5.39 -4.14
N GLY A 81 13.16 5.11 -5.45
CA GLY A 81 13.27 6.14 -6.48
C GLY A 81 12.19 7.20 -6.35
N SER A 82 10.93 6.80 -6.12
CA SER A 82 9.85 7.76 -5.86
C SER A 82 10.08 8.56 -4.58
N GLY A 83 10.54 7.91 -3.51
CA GLY A 83 10.87 8.59 -2.25
C GLY A 83 11.95 9.66 -2.45
N VAL A 84 13.03 9.33 -3.18
CA VAL A 84 14.12 10.25 -3.50
C VAL A 84 13.61 11.46 -4.29
N THR A 85 12.75 11.27 -5.29
CA THR A 85 12.18 12.39 -6.05
C THR A 85 11.37 13.33 -5.17
N VAL A 86 10.52 12.82 -4.29
CA VAL A 86 9.72 13.65 -3.38
C VAL A 86 10.62 14.42 -2.40
N LEU A 87 11.60 13.75 -1.80
CA LEU A 87 12.55 14.39 -0.90
C LEU A 87 13.34 15.50 -1.59
N PHE A 88 13.77 15.27 -2.84
CA PHE A 88 14.45 16.27 -3.64
C PHE A 88 13.59 17.53 -3.85
N PHE A 89 12.31 17.36 -4.21
CA PHE A 89 11.39 18.49 -4.38
C PHE A 89 11.13 19.24 -3.07
N VAL A 90 11.00 18.54 -1.94
CA VAL A 90 10.84 19.19 -0.63
C VAL A 90 12.09 19.99 -0.26
N SER A 91 13.29 19.43 -0.46
CA SER A 91 14.55 20.14 -0.17
C SER A 91 14.73 21.39 -1.05
N LEU A 92 14.32 21.33 -2.32
CA LEU A 92 14.38 22.46 -3.24
C LEU A 92 13.41 23.57 -2.80
N ASN A 93 12.17 23.23 -2.46
CA ASN A 93 11.20 24.21 -1.97
C ASN A 93 11.65 24.87 -0.67
N PHE A 94 12.25 24.09 0.25
CA PHE A 94 12.79 24.63 1.49
C PHE A 94 13.96 25.60 1.25
N PHE A 95 14.85 25.29 0.31
CA PHE A 95 15.94 26.18 -0.08
C PHE A 95 15.47 27.44 -0.80
N LEU A 96 14.41 27.36 -1.60
CA LEU A 96 13.81 28.53 -2.27
C LEU A 96 13.03 29.43 -1.31
N ALA A 97 12.51 28.89 -0.21
CA ALA A 97 11.72 29.61 0.77
C ALA A 97 12.54 30.30 1.87
N ASN A 98 13.87 30.09 1.89
CA ASN A 98 14.80 30.60 2.90
C ASN A 98 15.84 31.52 2.24
#